data_AF-A0A0J9HD59-F1
#
_entry.id   AF-A0A0J9HD59-F1
#
_cell.length_a   1.000
_cell.length_b   1.000
_cell.length_c   1.000
_cell.angle_alpha   90.00
_cell.angle_beta   90.00
_cell.angle_gamma   90.00
#
_symmetry.space_group_name_H-M   'P 1'
#
loop_
_entity.id
_entity.type
_entity.pdbx_description
1 polymer ?
#
loop_
_entity_poly.entity_id
_entity_poly.type
_entity_poly.pdbx_seq_one_letter_code
_entity_poly.pdbx_strand_id
1 'polypeptide(L)' 'MSSNTQEFTPPLKAEEGPQVYRPSGFHPVHLGEVYDGKHKVLRKLGFGRYSTVWLVQSTRSVPSIQPASIQ' A
#
# COMPACT_ATOMS: atom_id res chain seq x y z
N MET A 1 20.58 7.14 35.55
CA MET A 1 20.22 7.47 34.16
C MET A 1 19.33 6.34 33.67
N SER A 2 18.01 6.53 33.70
CA SER A 2 17.07 5.48 33.33
C SER A 2 16.95 5.44 31.81
N SER A 3 17.50 4.40 31.20
CA SER A 3 17.32 4.11 29.78
C SER A 3 15.84 3.82 29.53
N ASN A 4 15.13 4.78 28.95
CA ASN A 4 13.77 4.59 28.47
C ASN A 4 13.85 3.81 27.14
N THR A 5 13.96 2.48 27.24
CA THR A 5 13.77 1.60 26.08
C THR A 5 12.28 1.66 25.74
N GLN A 6 11.93 2.56 24.82
CA GLN A 6 10.59 2.65 24.28
C GLN A 6 10.40 1.42 23.39
N GLU A 7 9.92 0.35 24.01
CA GLU A 7 9.59 -0.91 23.36
C GLU A 7 8.50 -0.61 22.31
N PHE A 8 8.93 -0.55 21.05
CA PHE A 8 8.05 -0.35 19.90
C PHE A 8 7.37 -1.70 19.61
N THR A 9 6.43 -2.10 20.47
CA THR A 9 5.36 -3.00 20.05
C THR A 9 4.30 -2.12 19.40
N PRO A 10 4.27 -1.98 18.06
CA PRO A 10 3.17 -1.27 17.43
C PRO A 10 1.88 -1.99 17.82
N PRO A 11 0.86 -1.28 18.32
CA PRO A 11 -0.47 -1.85 18.44
C PRO A 11 -0.81 -2.47 17.09
N LEU A 12 -1.32 -3.70 17.07
CA LEU A 12 -1.70 -4.44 15.85
C LEU A 12 -2.73 -3.69 14.98
N LYS A 13 -3.21 -2.53 15.41
CA LYS A 13 -4.15 -1.59 14.76
C LYS A 13 -3.72 -0.12 14.87
N ALA A 14 -2.44 0.20 15.05
CA ALA A 14 -2.03 1.59 14.92
C ALA A 14 -2.27 2.01 13.46
N GLU A 15 -3.07 3.07 13.23
CA GLU A 15 -3.12 3.81 11.96
C GLU A 15 -2.11 4.98 12.05
N GLU A 16 -1.60 5.49 10.92
CA GLU A 16 -0.58 6.57 10.93
C GLU A 16 -1.10 7.90 11.50
N GLY A 17 -2.41 8.03 11.62
CA GLY A 17 -3.12 9.23 12.06
C GLY A 17 -3.28 10.26 10.94
N PRO A 18 -4.39 11.01 10.89
CA PRO A 18 -4.70 11.91 9.78
C PRO A 18 -3.68 13.05 9.59
N GLN A 19 -2.96 13.43 10.65
CA GLN A 19 -2.02 14.55 10.66
C GLN A 19 -0.78 14.34 9.78
N VAL A 20 -0.46 13.10 9.38
CA VAL A 20 0.70 12.84 8.51
C VAL A 20 0.40 13.06 7.03
N TYR A 21 -0.87 13.17 6.65
CA TYR A 21 -1.32 13.52 5.29
C TYR A 21 -1.30 15.04 5.11
N ARG A 22 -0.11 15.58 4.84
CA ARG A 22 0.14 17.03 4.72
C ARG A 22 1.23 17.29 3.67
N PRO A 23 1.45 18.55 3.24
CA PRO A 23 2.64 18.90 2.48
C PRO A 23 3.91 18.38 3.17
N SER A 24 4.81 17.74 2.39
CA SER A 24 6.00 17.02 2.88
C SER A 24 5.74 15.78 3.74
N GLY A 25 4.49 15.33 3.84
CA GLY A 25 4.09 14.10 4.53
C GLY A 25 3.70 12.99 3.54
N PHE A 26 2.77 12.12 3.97
CA PHE A 26 2.26 11.07 3.10
C PHE A 26 1.36 11.63 2.00
N HIS A 27 1.48 11.04 0.82
CA HIS A 27 0.60 11.32 -0.30
C HIS A 27 -0.79 10.70 -0.03
N PRO A 28 -1.89 11.45 -0.17
CA PRO A 28 -3.23 10.90 -0.05
C PRO A 28 -3.52 9.98 -1.24
N VAL A 29 -3.98 8.77 -0.98
CA VAL A 29 -4.31 7.76 -2.00
C VAL A 29 -5.77 7.36 -1.86
N HIS A 30 -6.50 7.31 -2.98
CA HIS A 30 -7.94 6.99 -2.97
C HIS A 30 -8.23 5.63 -3.61
N LEU A 31 -9.25 4.93 -3.12
CA LEU A 31 -9.70 3.68 -3.74
C LEU A 31 -10.19 3.93 -5.16
N GLY A 32 -9.79 3.07 -6.10
CA GLY A 32 -10.14 3.20 -7.52
C GLY A 32 -9.26 4.15 -8.31
N GLU A 33 -8.37 4.92 -7.67
CA GLU A 33 -7.38 5.74 -8.34
C GLU A 33 -6.44 4.89 -9.20
N VAL A 34 -6.01 5.42 -10.35
CA VAL A 34 -5.15 4.71 -11.30
C VAL A 34 -3.80 5.42 -11.44
N TYR A 35 -2.75 4.74 -10.99
CA TYR A 35 -1.37 5.20 -11.14
C TYR A 35 -0.77 4.65 -12.43
N ASP A 36 -0.04 5.50 -13.17
CA ASP A 36 0.65 5.14 -14.43
C ASP A 36 -0.29 4.50 -15.49
N GLY A 37 -1.57 4.90 -15.47
CA GLY A 37 -2.60 4.38 -16.39
C GLY A 37 -2.91 2.89 -16.25
N LYS A 38 -2.26 2.16 -15.33
CA LYS A 38 -2.33 0.68 -15.28
C LYS A 38 -2.40 0.05 -13.90
N HIS A 39 -2.25 0.83 -12.82
CA HIS A 39 -2.30 0.29 -11.46
C HIS A 39 -3.49 0.88 -10.70
N LYS A 40 -4.58 0.12 -10.64
CA LYS A 40 -5.80 0.55 -9.94
C LYS A 40 -5.70 0.21 -8.46
N VAL A 41 -5.88 1.19 -7.57
CA VAL A 41 -5.85 0.99 -6.12
C VAL A 41 -7.09 0.24 -5.64
N LEU A 42 -6.87 -0.83 -4.87
CA LEU A 42 -7.94 -1.69 -4.33
C LEU A 42 -8.15 -1.56 -2.82
N ARG A 43 -7.07 -1.60 -2.03
CA ARG A 43 -7.14 -1.40 -0.57
C ARG A 43 -5.78 -1.03 0.02
N LYS A 44 -5.77 -0.40 1.19
CA LYS A 44 -4.56 -0.18 1.99
C LYS A 44 -4.15 -1.49 2.68
N LEU A 45 -2.85 -1.80 2.65
CA LEU A 45 -2.27 -2.96 3.34
C LEU A 45 -1.58 -2.58 4.64
N GLY A 46 -1.08 -1.35 4.74
CA GLY A 46 -0.46 -0.82 5.96
C GLY A 46 0.37 0.43 5.69
N PHE A 47 1.18 0.81 6.68
CA PHE A 47 2.13 1.91 6.60
C PHE A 47 3.33 1.61 7.49
N GLY A 48 4.44 2.26 7.17
CA GLY A 48 5.63 2.35 8.00
C GLY A 48 5.93 3.80 8.32
N ARG A 49 7.14 4.05 8.82
CA ARG A 49 7.57 5.41 9.21
C ARG A 49 7.53 6.42 8.07
N TYR A 50 7.79 5.99 6.84
CA TYR A 50 8.00 6.87 5.68
C TYR A 50 7.13 6.52 4.48
N SER A 51 6.34 5.45 4.53
CA SER A 51 5.60 4.96 3.38
C SER A 51 4.28 4.33 3.78
N THR A 52 3.33 4.38 2.86
CA THR A 52 2.09 3.59 2.91
C THR A 52 2.13 2.51 1.85
N VAL A 53 1.59 1.33 2.14
CA VAL A 53 1.57 0.20 1.21
C VAL A 53 0.12 -0.08 0.80
N TRP A 54 -0.11 -0.18 -0.50
CA TRP A 54 -1.44 -0.37 -1.09
C TRP A 54 -1.45 -1.57 -2.03
N LEU A 55 -2.53 -2.35 -1.99
CA LEU A 55 -2.80 -3.39 -2.97
C LEU A 55 -3.35 -2.73 -4.24
N VAL A 56 -2.71 -3.03 -5.37
CA VAL A 56 -3.14 -2.56 -6.68
C VAL A 56 -3.42 -3.72 -7.63
N GLN A 57 -4.35 -3.51 -8.56
CA GLN A 57 -4.58 -4.40 -9.69
C GLN A 57 -3.91 -3.84 -10.93
N SER A 58 -3.10 -4.66 -11.61
CA SER A 58 -2.61 -4.36 -12.95
C SER A 58 -3.74 -4.48 -13.96
N THR A 59 -3.99 -3.44 -14.75
CA THR A 59 -4.93 -3.47 -15.87
C THR A 59 -4.36 -4.19 -17.10
N ARG A 60 -3.05 -4.49 -17.12
CA ARG A 60 -2.49 -5.40 -18.10
C ARG A 60 -3.03 -6.79 -17.79
N SER A 61 -3.99 -7.24 -18.60
CA SER A 61 -4.39 -8.64 -18.61
C SER A 61 -3.13 -9.46 -18.75
N VAL A 62 -2.86 -10.34 -17.77
CA VAL A 62 -1.88 -11.40 -17.98
C VAL A 62 -2.36 -12.13 -19.23
N PRO A 63 -1.54 -12.27 -20.29
CA PRO A 63 -1.93 -13.08 -21.42
C PRO A 63 -2.21 -14.47 -20.87
N SER A 64 -3.47 -14.88 -20.92
CA SER A 64 -3.88 -16.23 -20.57
C SER A 64 -3.05 -17.17 -21.43
N ILE A 65 -2.11 -17.89 -20.80
CA ILE A 65 -1.40 -18.96 -21.48
C ILE A 65 -2.45 -20.04 -21.71
N GLN A 66 -3.07 -20.01 -22.89
CA GLN A 66 -3.92 -21.11 -23.32
C GLN A 66 -3.01 -22.32 -23.50
N PRO A 67 -3.25 -23.45 -22.81
CA PRO A 67 -2.52 -24.68 -23.13
C PRO A 67 -2.81 -25.00 -24.59
N ALA A 68 -1.76 -25.09 -25.40
CA ALA A 68 -1.87 -25.45 -26.80
C ALA A 68 -2.66 -26.75 -26.92
N SER A 69 -3.78 -26.72 -27.63
CA SER A 69 -4.51 -27.94 -27.99
C SER A 69 -3.60 -28.76 -28.90
N ILE A 70 -3.04 -29.85 -28.37
CA ILE A 70 -2.36 -30.85 -29.19
C ILE A 70 -3.47 -31.54 -30.00
N GLN A 71 -3.47 -31.31 -31.31
CA GLN A 71 -4.25 -32.10 -32.29
C GLN A 71 -3.53 -33.43 -32.52
#